data_AF-A0A9X6WGQ5-F1
#
_entry.id   AF-A0A9X6WGQ5-F1
#
_cell.length_a   1.000
_cell.length_b   1.000
_cell.length_c   1.000
_cell.angle_alpha   90.00
_cell.angle_beta   90.00
_cell.angle_gamma   90.00
#
_symmetry.space_group_name_H-M   'P 1'
#
loop_
_entity.id
_entity.type
_entity.pdbx_description
1 polymer ?
#
loop_
_entity_poly.entity_id
_entity_poly.type
_entity_poly.pdbx_seq_one_letter_code
_entity_poly.pdbx_strand_id
1 'polypeptide(L)' 'MKDAIHDCYVSVTGAVPTKEQIKMIETLLPTRVKHLADEWGCNDTEVRDAIYVLIENNLEKIQYTNN' A
#
# COMPACT_ATOMS: atom_id res chain seq x y z
N MET A 1 -8.75 -1.78 -3.53
CA MET A 1 -7.31 -1.99 -3.23
C MET A 1 -6.50 -0.72 -3.49
N LYS A 2 -6.56 -0.16 -4.70
CA LYS A 2 -5.81 1.08 -5.05
C LYS A 2 -6.13 2.26 -4.14
N ASP A 3 -7.40 2.46 -3.77
CA ASP A 3 -7.81 3.53 -2.85
C ASP A 3 -7.25 3.32 -1.45
N ALA A 4 -7.29 2.09 -0.92
CA ALA A 4 -6.68 1.77 0.37
C ALA A 4 -5.17 2.00 0.38
N ILE A 5 -4.47 1.61 -0.70
CA ILE A 5 -3.03 1.90 -0.87
C ILE A 5 -2.78 3.40 -0.91
N HIS A 6 -3.58 4.14 -1.67
CA HIS A 6 -3.48 5.60 -1.77
C HIS A 6 -3.61 6.25 -0.40
N ASP A 7 -4.67 5.91 0.35
CA ASP A 7 -4.97 6.51 1.65
C ASP A 7 -3.92 6.17 2.69
N CYS A 8 -3.43 4.91 2.71
CA CYS A 8 -2.35 4.51 3.61
C CYS A 8 -1.04 5.23 3.25
N TYR A 9 -0.71 5.36 1.96
CA TYR A 9 0.49 6.07 1.52
C TYR A 9 0.45 7.56 1.88
N VAL A 10 -0.68 8.23 1.64
CA VAL A 10 -0.88 9.63 2.03
C VAL A 10 -0.76 9.78 3.55
N SER A 11 -1.29 8.83 4.31
CA SER A 11 -1.21 8.87 5.77
C SER A 11 0.22 8.68 6.30
N VAL A 12 1.04 7.85 5.66
CA VAL A 12 2.46 7.64 6.05
C VAL A 12 3.35 8.80 5.61
N THR A 13 3.15 9.29 4.39
CA THR A 13 4.12 10.20 3.73
C THR A 13 3.68 11.66 3.68
N GLY A 14 2.39 11.93 3.88
CA GLY A 14 1.78 13.23 3.62
C GLY A 14 1.71 13.62 2.13
N ALA A 15 2.13 12.74 1.22
CA ALA A 15 2.23 13.01 -0.21
C ALA A 15 1.29 12.11 -1.03
N VAL A 16 0.83 12.62 -2.17
CA VAL A 16 0.01 11.83 -3.11
C VAL A 16 0.92 10.86 -3.87
N PRO A 17 0.67 9.54 -3.81
CA PRO A 17 1.48 8.57 -4.53
C PRO A 17 1.25 8.66 -6.05
N THR A 18 2.29 8.36 -6.82
CA THR A 18 2.16 8.20 -8.28
C THR A 18 1.50 6.87 -8.62
N LYS A 19 0.99 6.74 -9.85
CA LYS A 19 0.40 5.48 -10.35
C LYS A 19 1.41 4.32 -10.31
N GLU A 20 2.69 4.60 -10.52
CA GLU A 20 3.75 3.59 -10.46
C GLU A 20 4.02 3.14 -9.03
N GLN A 21 4.04 4.06 -8.07
CA GLN A 21 4.18 3.74 -6.65
C GLN A 21 3.01 2.87 -6.16
N ILE A 22 1.77 3.22 -6.53
CA ILE A 22 0.60 2.39 -6.20
C ILE A 22 0.75 0.98 -6.77
N LYS A 23 1.17 0.85 -8.04
CA LYS A 23 1.36 -0.46 -8.68
C LYS A 23 2.50 -1.26 -8.04
N MET A 24 3.57 -0.60 -7.62
CA MET A 24 4.68 -1.22 -6.90
C MET A 24 4.22 -1.77 -5.56
N ILE A 25 3.50 -0.98 -4.76
CA ILE A 25 2.92 -1.40 -3.48
C ILE A 25 1.96 -2.58 -3.69
N GLU A 26 1.08 -2.51 -4.69
CA GLU A 26 0.17 -3.59 -5.05
C GLU A 26 0.90 -4.89 -5.44
N THR A 27 2.06 -4.77 -6.08
CA THR A 27 2.90 -5.91 -6.45
C THR A 27 3.63 -6.51 -5.24
N LEU A 28 4.11 -5.65 -4.34
CA LEU A 28 4.80 -6.06 -3.10
C LEU A 28 3.86 -6.68 -2.07
N LEU A 29 2.56 -6.38 -2.13
CA LEU A 29 1.60 -6.91 -1.17
C LEU A 29 1.54 -8.45 -1.20
N PRO A 30 1.67 -9.10 -0.03
CA PRO A 30 1.55 -10.55 0.07
C PRO A 30 0.19 -11.03 -0.44
N THR A 31 0.17 -12.20 -1.08
CA THR A 31 -1.06 -12.84 -1.55
C THR A 31 -2.10 -13.00 -0.44
N ARG A 32 -1.66 -13.26 0.79
CA ARG A 32 -2.56 -13.33 1.96
C ARG A 32 -3.34 -12.04 2.18
N VAL A 33 -2.70 -10.88 2.05
CA VAL A 33 -3.36 -9.58 2.22
C VAL A 33 -4.35 -9.32 1.10
N LYS A 34 -4.03 -9.78 -0.12
CA LYS A 34 -4.96 -9.73 -1.27
C LYS A 34 -6.20 -10.59 -1.04
N HIS A 35 -6.04 -11.79 -0.48
CA HIS A 35 -7.16 -12.65 -0.12
C HIS A 35 -8.02 -12.04 1.00
N LEU A 36 -7.40 -11.49 2.06
CA LEU A 36 -8.14 -10.79 3.12
C LEU A 36 -8.92 -9.59 2.58
N ALA A 37 -8.33 -8.85 1.64
CA ALA A 37 -8.99 -7.72 0.98
C ALA A 37 -10.18 -8.14 0.10
N ASP A 38 -10.15 -9.36 -0.47
CA ASP A 38 -11.24 -9.93 -1.25
C ASP A 38 -12.37 -10.44 -0.35
N GLU A 39 -12.00 -11.08 0.76
CA GLU A 39 -12.95 -11.68 1.69
C GLU A 39 -13.66 -10.62 2.55
N TRP A 40 -12.91 -9.68 3.12
CA TRP A 40 -13.39 -8.76 4.17
C TRP A 40 -13.41 -7.30 3.69
N GLY A 41 -12.89 -7.04 2.49
CA GLY A 41 -12.80 -5.71 1.89
C GLY A 41 -11.48 -5.00 2.20
N CYS A 42 -11.11 -4.06 1.34
CA CYS A 42 -9.84 -3.34 1.45
C CYS A 42 -9.76 -2.35 2.63
N ASN A 43 -10.89 -2.05 3.27
CA ASN A 43 -10.97 -1.15 4.43
C ASN A 43 -10.87 -1.91 5.75
N ASP A 44 -10.78 -3.23 5.72
CA ASP A 44 -10.55 -4.03 6.90
C ASP A 44 -9.26 -3.60 7.61
N THR A 45 -9.26 -3.67 8.94
CA THR A 45 -8.16 -3.18 9.77
C THR A 45 -6.88 -3.98 9.50
N GLU A 46 -6.97 -5.29 9.34
CA GLU A 46 -5.79 -6.14 9.07
C GLU A 46 -5.20 -5.86 7.70
N VAL A 47 -6.06 -5.61 6.71
CA VAL A 47 -5.63 -5.25 5.35
C VAL A 47 -4.91 -3.91 5.35
N ARG A 48 -5.49 -2.91 6.01
CA ARG A 48 -4.89 -1.57 6.10
C ARG A 48 -3.58 -1.59 6.89
N ASP A 49 -3.54 -2.28 8.03
CA ASP A 49 -2.33 -2.40 8.86
C ASP A 49 -1.19 -3.06 8.09
N ALA A 50 -1.47 -4.13 7.34
CA ALA A 50 -0.48 -4.77 6.48
C ALA A 50 0.03 -3.84 5.36
N ILE A 51 -0.84 -3.02 4.77
CA ILE A 51 -0.44 -2.00 3.79
C ILE A 51 0.45 -0.93 4.45
N TYR A 52 0.09 -0.44 5.64
CA TYR A 52 0.90 0.52 6.39
C TYR A 52 2.31 0.02 6.66
N VAL A 53 2.41 -1.16 7.27
CA VAL A 53 3.70 -1.79 7.61
C VAL A 53 4.53 -2.03 6.35
N LEU A 54 3.90 -2.39 5.22
CA LEU A 54 4.61 -2.60 3.97
C LEU A 54 5.18 -1.30 3.41
N ILE A 55 4.40 -0.21 3.44
CA ILE A 55 4.83 1.10 2.97
C ILE A 55 5.96 1.64 3.85
N GLU A 56 5.82 1.59 5.17
CA GLU A 56 6.88 2.04 6.10
C GLU A 56 8.20 1.29 5.90
N ASN A 57 8.14 -0.04 5.79
CA ASN A 57 9.34 -0.87 5.60
C ASN A 57 10.00 -0.74 4.23
N ASN A 58 9.29 -0.22 3.23
CA ASN A 58 9.80 -0.08 1.86
C ASN A 58 9.80 1.38 1.39
N LEU A 59 9.65 2.33 2.31
CA LEU A 59 9.40 3.74 1.97
C LEU A 59 10.50 4.31 1.08
N GLU A 60 11.76 4.06 1.44
CA GLU A 60 12.92 4.50 0.65
C GLU A 60 12.83 3.94 -0.78
N LYS A 61 12.64 2.64 -0.94
CA LYS A 61 12.54 2.00 -2.27
C LYS A 61 11.39 2.57 -3.10
N ILE A 62 10.23 2.80 -2.48
CA ILE A 62 9.04 3.32 -3.16
C ILE A 62 9.24 4.78 -3.60
N GLN A 63 9.95 5.59 -2.80
CA GLN A 63 10.23 6.99 -3.14
C GLN A 63 11.33 7.14 -4.21
N TYR A 64 12.40 6.35 -4.15
CA TYR A 64 13.53 6.45 -5.08
C TYR A 64 13.28 5.85 -6.47
N THR A 65 12.16 5.15 -6.70
CA THR A 65 11.86 4.55 -8.02
C THR A 65 11.53 5.59 -9.12
N ASN A 66 11.46 6.90 -8.79
CA ASN A 66 11.19 7.99 -9.74
C ASN A 66 12.38 8.96 -9.97
N ASN A 67 13.62 8.59 -9.62
CA ASN A 67 14.80 9.44 -9.80
C ASN A 67 15.79 8.85 -10.80
#